data_AF-A0A1C0U503-F1
#
_entry.id   AF-A0A1C0U503-F1
#
_cell.length_a   1.000
_cell.length_b   1.000
_cell.length_c   1.000
_cell.angle_alpha   90.00
_cell.angle_beta   90.00
_cell.angle_gamma   90.00
#
_symmetry.space_group_name_H-M   'P 1'
#
loop_
_entity.id
_entity.type
_entity.pdbx_description
1 polymer ?
#
loop_
_entity_poly.entity_id
_entity_poly.type
_entity_poly.pdbx_seq_one_letter_code
_entity_poly.pdbx_strand_id
1 'polypeptide(L)'
;MRKRYQNLLSTLAKEFDGRITGINLPETAIDIDIKHDKTGFSCDHYFAAELDNIKFARQVFKKSYVVQYVNFWPCEWNNDHQYMSRLFNFALKNKMGLGSPDIVPYKPAQMKNAYPFFNRYKGKLDLVAMAVQEPTLTYTNPKTQKPFTQEEFSDFAENYLGANIIFWSTTTPWLKQ
;
A
#
# COMPACT_ATOMS: atom_id res chain seq x y z
N MET A 1 10.51 -3.80 -19.54
CA MET A 1 9.14 -3.55 -19.02
C MET A 1 9.01 -2.20 -18.32
N ARG A 2 9.88 -1.83 -17.36
CA ARG A 2 9.81 -0.54 -16.60
C ARG A 2 9.55 0.72 -17.45
N LYS A 3 10.31 0.93 -18.53
CA LYS A 3 10.12 2.10 -19.42
C LYS A 3 8.72 2.18 -20.03
N ARG A 4 8.11 1.04 -20.38
CA ARG A 4 6.74 1.00 -20.91
C ARG A 4 5.73 1.42 -19.85
N TYR A 5 5.92 0.97 -18.61
CA TYR A 5 5.06 1.36 -17.48
C TYR A 5 5.20 2.85 -17.13
N GLN A 6 6.42 3.39 -17.10
CA GLN A 6 6.64 4.83 -16.89
C GLN A 6 6.06 5.69 -18.03
N ASN A 7 6.10 5.21 -19.27
CA ASN A 7 5.41 5.87 -20.38
C ASN A 7 3.88 5.88 -20.17
N LEU A 8 3.29 4.78 -19.69
CA LEU A 8 1.88 4.75 -19.31
C LEU A 8 1.58 5.78 -18.21
N LEU A 9 2.38 5.83 -17.14
CA LEU A 9 2.23 6.81 -16.06
C LEU A 9 2.29 8.25 -16.58
N SER A 10 3.15 8.51 -17.57
CA SER A 10 3.27 9.83 -18.20
C SER A 10 2.00 10.19 -18.99
N THR A 11 1.45 9.24 -19.73
CA THR A 11 0.19 9.44 -20.46
C THR A 11 -0.98 9.65 -19.50
N LEU A 12 -1.07 8.86 -18.42
CA LEU A 12 -2.09 9.02 -17.39
C LEU A 12 -1.98 10.38 -16.69
N ALA A 13 -0.76 10.84 -16.37
CA ALA A 13 -0.57 12.15 -15.74
C ALA A 13 -1.04 13.30 -16.65
N LYS A 14 -0.76 13.24 -17.95
CA LYS A 14 -1.23 14.23 -18.92
C LYS A 14 -2.76 14.35 -18.94
N GLU A 15 -3.45 13.22 -18.80
CA GLU A 15 -4.91 13.18 -18.85
C GLU A 15 -5.56 13.49 -17.50
N PHE A 16 -4.99 13.01 -16.39
CA PHE A 16 -5.70 12.95 -15.10
C PHE A 16 -5.06 13.77 -13.96
N ASP A 17 -3.81 14.26 -14.08
CA ASP A 17 -3.17 14.99 -12.97
C ASP A 17 -3.94 16.28 -12.64
N GLY A 18 -4.36 16.40 -11.37
CA GLY A 18 -5.21 17.48 -10.88
C GLY A 18 -6.70 17.33 -11.17
N ARG A 19 -7.12 16.29 -11.92
CA ARG A 19 -8.54 15.90 -12.09
C ARG A 19 -8.94 14.77 -11.14
N ILE A 20 -7.97 13.96 -10.72
CA ILE A 20 -8.13 12.92 -9.70
C ILE A 20 -7.47 13.37 -8.40
N THR A 21 -7.98 12.88 -7.26
CA THR A 21 -7.35 13.10 -5.95
C THR A 21 -5.96 12.46 -5.89
N GLY A 22 -5.82 11.24 -6.41
CA GLY A 22 -4.55 10.52 -6.41
C GLY A 22 -4.55 9.30 -7.31
N ILE A 23 -3.36 8.83 -7.64
CA ILE A 23 -3.11 7.55 -8.30
C ILE A 23 -2.50 6.58 -7.29
N ASN A 24 -3.00 5.34 -7.28
CA ASN A 24 -2.45 4.25 -6.50
C ASN A 24 -1.76 3.23 -7.42
N LEU A 25 -0.51 2.89 -7.11
CA LEU A 25 0.25 1.89 -7.85
C LEU A 25 -0.02 0.47 -7.31
N PRO A 26 0.12 -0.58 -8.15
CA PRO A 26 -0.08 -1.97 -7.73
C PRO A 26 0.76 -2.35 -6.52
N GLU A 27 0.25 -3.24 -5.68
CA GLU A 27 0.92 -3.67 -4.45
C GLU A 27 2.32 -4.27 -4.70
N THR A 28 3.25 -4.06 -3.77
CA THR A 28 4.62 -4.61 -3.80
C THR A 28 4.70 -6.11 -3.53
N ALA A 29 3.64 -6.72 -3.00
CA ALA A 29 3.60 -8.14 -2.71
C ALA A 29 3.27 -8.91 -3.99
N ILE A 30 4.17 -9.81 -4.40
CA ILE A 30 4.00 -10.66 -5.57
C ILE A 30 4.43 -12.08 -5.24
N ASP A 31 3.67 -13.05 -5.77
CA ASP A 31 4.05 -14.46 -5.77
C ASP A 31 4.90 -14.75 -7.01
N ILE A 32 6.09 -15.30 -6.78
CA ILE A 32 7.04 -15.62 -7.85
C ILE A 32 7.39 -17.09 -7.75
N ASP A 33 7.22 -17.80 -8.85
CA ASP A 33 7.75 -19.15 -8.98
C ASP A 33 9.26 -19.11 -9.26
N ILE A 34 10.04 -18.85 -8.20
CA ILE A 34 11.50 -18.73 -8.27
C ILE A 34 12.13 -19.99 -8.86
N LYS A 35 11.52 -21.17 -8.65
CA LYS A 35 12.08 -22.45 -9.14
C LYS A 35 12.08 -22.55 -10.65
N HIS A 36 11.14 -21.88 -11.33
CA HIS A 36 10.99 -21.92 -12.78
C HIS A 36 11.26 -20.56 -13.43
N ASP A 37 11.79 -19.58 -12.69
CA ASP A 37 12.10 -18.27 -13.26
C ASP A 37 13.20 -18.39 -14.33
N LYS A 38 12.94 -17.74 -15.48
CA LYS A 38 13.89 -17.59 -16.59
C LYS A 38 14.12 -16.12 -16.94
N THR A 39 13.57 -15.20 -16.14
CA THR A 39 13.60 -13.77 -16.43
C THR A 39 14.81 -13.06 -15.82
N GLY A 40 15.52 -13.71 -14.89
CA GLY A 40 16.62 -13.09 -14.15
C GLY A 40 16.12 -12.22 -13.01
N PHE A 41 14.98 -12.60 -12.42
CA PHE A 41 14.39 -11.88 -11.30
C PHE A 41 15.34 -11.85 -10.10
N SER A 42 15.42 -10.71 -9.42
CA SER A 42 15.96 -10.63 -8.06
C SER A 42 15.12 -9.67 -7.23
N CYS A 43 15.01 -9.94 -5.93
CA CYS A 43 14.24 -9.12 -5.00
C CYS A 43 14.82 -7.70 -4.88
N ASP A 44 16.14 -7.53 -4.96
CA ASP A 44 16.78 -6.20 -4.99
C ASP A 44 16.46 -5.42 -6.25
N HIS A 45 16.49 -6.07 -7.43
CA HIS A 45 16.14 -5.40 -8.69
C HIS A 45 14.65 -5.04 -8.73
N TYR A 46 13.79 -5.90 -8.17
CA TYR A 46 12.37 -5.63 -8.03
C TYR A 46 12.12 -4.45 -7.10
N PHE A 47 12.70 -4.46 -5.90
CA PHE A 47 12.61 -3.36 -4.95
C PHE A 47 13.07 -2.02 -5.57
N ALA A 48 14.23 -2.02 -6.24
CA ALA A 48 14.73 -0.84 -6.93
C ALA A 48 13.78 -0.37 -8.06
N ALA A 49 13.19 -1.30 -8.81
CA ALA A 49 12.23 -0.98 -9.85
C ALA A 49 10.94 -0.36 -9.31
N GLU A 50 10.40 -0.85 -8.19
CA GLU A 50 9.24 -0.25 -7.52
C GLU A 50 9.55 1.17 -7.02
N LEU A 51 10.73 1.40 -6.42
CA LEU A 51 11.15 2.75 -6.02
C LEU A 51 11.30 3.69 -7.22
N ASP A 52 11.88 3.21 -8.33
CA ASP A 52 11.98 3.98 -9.57
C ASP A 52 10.61 4.33 -10.15
N ASN A 53 9.65 3.40 -10.08
CA ASN A 53 8.29 3.60 -10.58
C ASN A 53 7.51 4.63 -9.77
N ILE A 54 7.47 4.51 -8.44
CA ILE A 54 6.75 5.47 -7.60
C ILE A 54 7.41 6.86 -7.66
N LYS A 55 8.74 6.92 -7.71
CA LYS A 55 9.47 8.19 -7.89
C LYS A 55 9.09 8.83 -9.22
N PHE A 56 9.06 8.05 -10.30
CA PHE A 56 8.68 8.55 -11.61
C PHE A 56 7.21 9.01 -11.62
N ALA A 57 6.30 8.25 -11.02
CA ALA A 57 4.90 8.65 -10.86
C ALA A 57 4.78 10.01 -10.16
N ARG A 58 5.50 10.21 -9.04
CA ARG A 58 5.57 11.50 -8.33
C ARG A 58 6.23 12.62 -9.15
N GLN A 59 7.09 12.28 -10.10
CA GLN A 59 7.66 13.25 -11.02
C GLN A 59 6.65 13.71 -12.08
N VAL A 60 5.79 12.83 -12.59
CA VAL A 60 4.86 13.19 -13.66
C VAL A 60 3.50 13.68 -13.15
N PHE A 61 2.98 13.13 -12.04
CA PHE A 61 1.84 13.68 -11.32
C PHE A 61 2.34 14.78 -10.39
N LYS A 62 1.98 16.03 -10.61
CA LYS A 62 2.41 17.17 -9.80
C LYS A 62 1.33 17.63 -8.84
N LYS A 63 0.06 17.48 -9.21
CA LYS A 63 -1.09 17.97 -8.44
C LYS A 63 -1.77 16.87 -7.63
N SER A 64 -1.94 15.70 -8.23
CA SER A 64 -2.56 14.54 -7.57
C SER A 64 -1.56 13.83 -6.65
N TYR A 65 -2.08 13.21 -5.58
CA TYR A 65 -1.30 12.33 -4.73
C TYR A 65 -0.81 11.09 -5.48
N VAL A 66 0.33 10.55 -5.06
CA VAL A 66 0.86 9.28 -5.58
C VAL A 66 1.03 8.35 -4.39
N VAL A 67 0.37 7.19 -4.46
CA VAL A 67 0.36 6.18 -3.40
C VAL A 67 0.95 4.88 -3.93
N GLN A 68 1.75 4.21 -3.12
CA GLN A 68 2.19 2.83 -3.35
C GLN A 68 1.59 1.92 -2.28
N TYR A 69 0.86 0.90 -2.70
CA TYR A 69 0.39 -0.14 -1.80
C TYR A 69 1.51 -1.08 -1.40
N VAL A 70 1.59 -1.39 -0.11
CA VAL A 70 2.60 -2.24 0.50
C VAL A 70 2.04 -2.97 1.72
N ASN A 71 2.02 -4.31 1.64
CA ASN A 71 1.90 -5.17 2.83
C ASN A 71 3.20 -5.94 3.11
N PHE A 72 3.81 -6.46 2.04
CA PHE A 72 5.00 -7.32 2.07
C PHE A 72 5.91 -7.02 0.87
N TRP A 73 7.13 -7.53 0.93
CA TRP A 73 8.07 -7.57 -0.18
C TRP A 73 8.45 -9.03 -0.45
N PRO A 74 8.68 -9.44 -1.71
CA PRO A 74 9.26 -10.73 -2.00
C PRO A 74 10.66 -10.84 -1.34
N CYS A 75 11.01 -12.04 -0.89
CA CYS A 75 12.23 -12.36 -0.15
C CYS A 75 12.41 -11.68 1.22
N GLU A 76 11.45 -10.90 1.72
CA GLU A 76 11.59 -10.22 3.02
C GLU A 76 10.52 -10.68 4.01
N TRP A 77 10.95 -10.89 5.25
CA TRP A 77 10.06 -11.03 6.39
C TRP A 77 10.56 -10.21 7.57
N ASN A 78 9.66 -9.45 8.19
CA ASN A 78 10.00 -8.64 9.37
C ASN A 78 11.19 -7.69 9.11
N ASN A 79 11.25 -7.12 7.90
CA ASN A 79 12.25 -6.14 7.50
C ASN A 79 13.71 -6.64 7.61
N ASP A 80 13.96 -7.94 7.42
CA ASP A 80 15.30 -8.54 7.45
C ASP A 80 16.23 -8.02 6.33
N HIS A 81 15.68 -7.65 5.17
CA HIS A 81 16.40 -7.02 4.05
C HIS A 81 16.26 -5.49 4.02
N GLN A 82 15.59 -4.93 5.02
CA GLN A 82 15.33 -3.50 5.20
C GLN A 82 14.48 -2.83 4.11
N TYR A 83 13.82 -3.58 3.21
CA TYR A 83 13.01 -3.02 2.13
C TYR A 83 11.86 -2.16 2.68
N MET A 84 11.12 -2.64 3.67
CA MET A 84 10.06 -1.85 4.31
C MET A 84 10.58 -0.53 4.88
N SER A 85 11.65 -0.57 5.68
CA SER A 85 12.23 0.62 6.31
C SER A 85 12.78 1.62 5.29
N ARG A 86 13.37 1.13 4.20
CA ARG A 86 13.90 1.95 3.11
C ARG A 86 12.77 2.59 2.31
N LEU A 87 11.71 1.85 2.00
CA LEU A 87 10.51 2.38 1.33
C LEU A 87 9.90 3.53 2.13
N PHE A 88 9.63 3.34 3.42
CA PHE A 88 8.99 4.37 4.25
C PHE A 88 9.84 5.64 4.37
N ASN A 89 11.16 5.48 4.56
CA ASN A 89 12.09 6.60 4.54
C ASN A 89 12.10 7.32 3.18
N PHE A 90 12.06 6.55 2.09
CA PHE A 90 12.05 7.08 0.73
C PHE A 90 10.75 7.84 0.43
N ALA A 91 9.60 7.31 0.84
CA ALA A 91 8.29 7.94 0.71
C ALA A 91 8.23 9.29 1.45
N LEU A 92 8.68 9.31 2.71
CA LEU A 92 8.77 10.53 3.52
C LEU A 92 9.62 11.61 2.83
N LYS A 93 10.83 11.25 2.36
CA LYS A 93 11.77 12.21 1.75
C LYS A 93 11.27 12.78 0.42
N ASN A 94 10.46 12.03 -0.32
CA ASN A 94 10.03 12.41 -1.67
C ASN A 94 8.55 12.83 -1.73
N LYS A 95 7.89 13.03 -0.58
CA LYS A 95 6.47 13.43 -0.48
C LYS A 95 5.55 12.48 -1.24
N MET A 96 5.68 11.20 -0.97
CA MET A 96 4.83 10.16 -1.56
C MET A 96 3.95 9.56 -0.47
N GLY A 97 2.74 9.17 -0.86
CA GLY A 97 1.85 8.42 -0.01
C GLY A 97 2.17 6.92 -0.03
N LEU A 98 1.76 6.24 1.03
CA LEU A 98 1.81 4.79 1.12
C LEU A 98 0.44 4.25 1.51
N GLY A 99 0.18 3.00 1.21
CA GLY A 99 -1.11 2.39 1.49
C GLY A 99 -1.03 0.90 1.66
N SER A 100 -2.16 0.30 1.98
CA SER A 100 -2.32 -1.14 2.07
C SER A 100 -3.69 -1.52 1.51
N PRO A 101 -3.79 -2.61 0.74
CA PRO A 101 -5.06 -3.09 0.24
C PRO A 101 -5.94 -3.72 1.33
N ASP A 102 -5.41 -4.01 2.53
CA ASP A 102 -6.15 -4.73 3.57
C ASP A 102 -5.95 -4.09 4.94
N ILE A 103 -7.02 -3.51 5.49
CA ILE A 103 -7.12 -3.17 6.90
C ILE A 103 -7.78 -4.35 7.61
N VAL A 104 -7.00 -5.26 8.19
CA VAL A 104 -7.52 -6.27 9.14
C VAL A 104 -6.91 -5.96 10.51
N PRO A 105 -7.71 -5.45 11.48
CA PRO A 105 -7.17 -5.02 12.76
C PRO A 105 -6.33 -6.10 13.44
N TYR A 106 -5.10 -5.73 13.80
CA TYR A 106 -4.12 -6.56 14.50
C TYR A 106 -3.79 -7.90 13.83
N LYS A 107 -3.98 -8.04 12.51
CA LYS A 107 -3.66 -9.29 11.82
C LYS A 107 -2.17 -9.66 11.99
N PRO A 108 -1.83 -10.87 12.47
CA PRO A 108 -0.47 -11.19 12.92
C PRO A 108 0.62 -10.99 11.87
N ALA A 109 0.36 -11.32 10.60
CA ALA A 109 1.35 -11.19 9.54
C ALA A 109 1.69 -9.72 9.24
N GLN A 110 0.67 -8.87 9.14
CA GLN A 110 0.82 -7.43 8.89
C GLN A 110 1.43 -6.71 10.10
N MET A 111 1.10 -7.13 11.32
CA MET A 111 1.72 -6.64 12.56
C MET A 111 3.21 -6.98 12.69
N LYS A 112 3.69 -8.01 11.97
CA LYS A 112 5.12 -8.32 11.84
C LYS A 112 5.78 -7.63 10.64
N ASN A 113 5.01 -6.94 9.79
CA ASN A 113 5.51 -6.34 8.55
C ASN A 113 5.07 -4.87 8.44
N ALA A 114 4.16 -4.52 7.52
CA ALA A 114 3.89 -3.11 7.19
C ALA A 114 3.26 -2.28 8.32
N TYR A 115 2.38 -2.85 9.16
CA TYR A 115 1.57 -2.05 10.11
C TYR A 115 2.39 -1.27 11.16
N PRO A 116 3.43 -1.83 11.81
CA PRO A 116 4.29 -1.05 12.69
C PRO A 116 5.00 0.12 12.01
N PHE A 117 5.29 0.02 10.71
CA PHE A 117 5.89 1.13 9.97
C PHE A 117 4.87 2.24 9.74
N PHE A 118 3.63 1.91 9.35
CA PHE A 118 2.56 2.90 9.29
C PHE A 118 2.36 3.63 10.63
N ASN A 119 2.30 2.90 11.74
CA ASN A 119 2.19 3.52 13.08
C ASN A 119 3.39 4.43 13.40
N ARG A 120 4.64 3.99 13.13
CA ARG A 120 5.86 4.79 13.37
C ARG A 120 5.91 6.08 12.53
N TYR A 121 5.35 6.04 11.33
CA TYR A 121 5.31 7.16 10.38
C TYR A 121 3.97 7.91 10.37
N LYS A 122 3.07 7.60 11.31
CA LYS A 122 1.78 8.25 11.46
C LYS A 122 1.94 9.78 11.54
N GLY A 123 1.18 10.49 10.70
CA GLY A 123 1.23 11.96 10.59
C GLY A 123 2.48 12.53 9.92
N LYS A 124 3.36 11.69 9.35
CA LYS A 124 4.60 12.14 8.67
C LYS A 124 4.56 11.94 7.15
N LEU A 125 3.80 10.95 6.66
CA LEU A 125 3.66 10.68 5.23
C LEU A 125 2.69 11.69 4.60
N ASP A 126 2.85 11.92 3.29
CA ASP A 126 2.03 12.89 2.54
C ASP A 126 0.56 12.44 2.45
N LEU A 127 0.35 11.12 2.32
CA LEU A 127 -0.95 10.49 2.34
C LEU A 127 -0.82 9.03 2.79
N VAL A 128 -1.73 8.57 3.63
CA VAL A 128 -1.95 7.16 3.93
C VAL A 128 -3.34 6.77 3.43
N ALA A 129 -3.40 5.95 2.39
CA ALA A 129 -4.66 5.49 1.80
C ALA A 129 -4.75 3.98 1.89
N MET A 130 -5.79 3.45 2.51
CA MET A 130 -5.91 2.03 2.79
C MET A 130 -7.29 1.50 2.38
N ALA A 131 -7.42 0.18 2.23
CA ALA A 131 -8.67 -0.42 1.82
C ALA A 131 -9.17 -1.52 2.76
N VAL A 132 -10.50 -1.69 2.77
CA VAL A 132 -11.21 -2.84 3.33
C VAL A 132 -11.87 -3.55 2.16
N GLN A 133 -11.25 -4.63 1.70
CA GLN A 133 -11.73 -5.43 0.57
C GLN A 133 -12.77 -6.48 0.99
N GLU A 134 -13.44 -7.10 0.02
CA GLU A 134 -14.40 -8.19 0.26
C GLU A 134 -13.81 -9.31 1.14
N PRO A 135 -12.56 -9.80 0.91
CA PRO A 135 -11.98 -10.82 1.79
C PRO A 135 -11.70 -10.29 3.20
N THR A 136 -11.39 -8.99 3.35
CA THR A 136 -11.17 -8.35 4.65
C THR A 136 -12.41 -8.41 5.54
N LEU A 137 -13.61 -8.32 4.95
CA LEU A 137 -14.89 -8.42 5.68
C LEU A 137 -15.18 -9.82 6.22
N THR A 138 -14.47 -10.85 5.76
CA THR A 138 -14.64 -12.23 6.24
C THR A 138 -13.89 -12.52 7.55
N TYR A 139 -12.97 -11.64 7.95
CA TYR A 139 -12.19 -11.82 9.18
C TYR A 139 -13.04 -11.51 10.42
N THR A 140 -12.79 -12.26 11.48
CA THR A 140 -13.40 -12.05 12.79
C THR A 140 -12.41 -11.42 13.76
N ASN A 141 -12.94 -10.59 14.66
CA ASN A 141 -12.18 -10.07 15.77
C ASN A 141 -11.86 -11.23 16.74
N PRO A 142 -10.57 -11.54 17.00
CA PRO A 142 -10.20 -12.66 17.86
C PRO A 142 -10.63 -12.49 19.32
N LYS A 143 -10.96 -11.26 19.77
CA LYS A 143 -11.45 -11.00 21.12
C LYS A 143 -12.95 -11.25 21.26
N THR A 144 -13.74 -10.83 20.26
CA THR A 144 -15.21 -10.91 20.32
C THR A 144 -15.77 -12.13 19.59
N GLN A 145 -14.95 -12.77 18.74
CA GLN A 145 -15.31 -13.89 17.86
C GLN A 145 -16.40 -13.54 16.83
N LYS A 146 -16.63 -12.25 16.58
CA LYS A 146 -17.60 -11.73 15.61
C LYS A 146 -16.88 -11.05 14.43
N PRO A 147 -17.53 -10.88 13.27
CA PRO A 147 -17.01 -10.03 12.21
C PRO A 147 -16.68 -8.63 12.75
N PHE A 148 -15.63 -8.02 12.21
CA PHE A 148 -15.25 -6.66 12.58
C PHE A 148 -16.36 -5.65 12.24
N THR A 149 -16.57 -4.68 13.13
CA THR A 149 -17.51 -3.56 12.90
C THR A 149 -16.86 -2.44 12.10
N GLN A 150 -17.67 -1.52 11.59
CA GLN A 150 -17.19 -0.28 10.97
C GLN A 150 -16.23 0.48 11.91
N GLU A 151 -16.63 0.64 13.17
CA GLU A 151 -15.86 1.36 14.17
C GLU A 151 -14.51 0.70 14.43
N GLU A 152 -14.46 -0.64 14.52
CA GLU A 152 -13.20 -1.36 14.73
C GLU A 152 -12.24 -1.22 13.54
N PHE A 153 -12.75 -1.23 12.30
CA PHE A 153 -11.94 -0.95 11.12
C PHE A 153 -11.45 0.50 11.08
N SER A 154 -12.35 1.47 11.30
CA SER A 154 -12.04 2.90 11.27
C SER A 154 -11.06 3.28 12.38
N ASP A 155 -11.29 2.84 13.62
CA ASP A 155 -10.39 3.10 14.75
C ASP A 155 -8.98 2.59 14.48
N PHE A 156 -8.85 1.33 14.03
CA PHE A 156 -7.54 0.79 13.73
C PHE A 156 -6.86 1.52 12.56
N ALA A 157 -7.61 1.85 11.51
CA ALA A 157 -7.08 2.56 10.35
C ALA A 157 -6.60 3.98 10.73
N GLU A 158 -7.42 4.77 11.41
CA GLU A 158 -7.13 6.15 11.75
C GLU A 158 -6.12 6.25 12.90
N ASN A 159 -6.39 5.56 14.01
CA ASN A 159 -5.65 5.74 15.25
C ASN A 159 -4.36 4.91 15.30
N TYR A 160 -4.32 3.73 14.70
CA TYR A 160 -3.10 2.92 14.68
C TYR A 160 -2.30 3.11 13.39
N LEU A 161 -2.93 2.98 12.21
CA LEU A 161 -2.24 3.04 10.93
C LEU A 161 -2.02 4.47 10.42
N GLY A 162 -2.79 5.44 10.89
CA GLY A 162 -2.69 6.83 10.43
C GLY A 162 -3.33 7.08 9.07
N ALA A 163 -4.32 6.28 8.68
CA ALA A 163 -5.02 6.41 7.41
C ALA A 163 -5.74 7.77 7.31
N ASN A 164 -5.58 8.42 6.16
CA ASN A 164 -6.33 9.62 5.77
C ASN A 164 -7.54 9.28 4.91
N ILE A 165 -7.47 8.18 4.16
CA ILE A 165 -8.52 7.69 3.26
C ILE A 165 -8.70 6.20 3.51
N ILE A 166 -9.96 5.78 3.69
CA ILE A 166 -10.35 4.37 3.72
C ILE A 166 -11.22 4.09 2.49
N PHE A 167 -10.77 3.18 1.64
CA PHE A 167 -11.55 2.63 0.52
C PHE A 167 -12.32 1.41 1.00
N TRP A 168 -13.64 1.54 1.07
CA TRP A 168 -14.52 0.45 1.46
C TRP A 168 -14.96 -0.35 0.23
N SER A 169 -14.97 -1.69 0.33
CA SER A 169 -15.62 -2.57 -0.64
C SER A 169 -17.09 -2.19 -0.82
N THR A 170 -17.62 -2.37 -2.02
CA THR A 170 -19.06 -2.15 -2.32
C THR A 170 -19.98 -3.12 -1.56
N THR A 171 -19.43 -4.25 -1.07
CA THR A 171 -20.18 -5.23 -0.27
C THR A 171 -20.26 -4.90 1.21
N THR A 172 -19.59 -3.82 1.63
CA THR A 172 -19.51 -3.38 3.02
C THR A 172 -20.90 -3.18 3.64
N PRO A 173 -21.22 -3.85 4.79
CA PRO A 173 -22.58 -3.87 5.33
C PRO A 173 -23.17 -2.49 5.66
N TRP A 174 -22.37 -1.57 6.20
CA TRP A 174 -22.82 -0.24 6.65
C TRP A 174 -22.96 0.80 5.53
N LEU A 175 -22.59 0.47 4.29
CA LEU A 175 -22.79 1.35 3.13
C LEU A 175 -24.10 1.10 2.39
N LYS A 176 -24.84 0.04 2.75
CA LYS A 176 -26.18 -0.23 2.22
C LYS A 176 -27.19 0.64 2.99
N GLN A 177 -27.28 1.91 2.60
CA GLN A 177 -28.34 2.84 3.02
C GLN A 177 -29.39 2.97 1.93
#